data_AF-A0A5C6EQT6-F1
#
_entry.id   AF-A0A5C6EQT6-F1
#
_cell.length_a   1.000
_cell.length_b   1.000
_cell.length_c   1.000
_cell.angle_alpha   90.00
_cell.angle_beta   90.00
_cell.angle_gamma   90.00
#
_symmetry.space_group_name_H-M   'P 1'
#
loop_
_entity.id
_entity.type
_entity.pdbx_description
1 polymer ?
#
loop_
_entity_poly.entity_id
_entity_poly.type
_entity_poly.pdbx_seq_one_letter_code
_entity_poly.pdbx_strand_id
1 'polypeptide(L)'
;MNQNLRMALVIGIAGLLSIVHPIAAQKTSGVKAIAQPDVDVRTVKKGPHGGTLRQVDSLQVEMLVTQAGIECYVFDRSGMAVLVASGRGTASVRLEGNAKRYRYDLMPNERGGFTAIVDLSKLAGRQLQIETHLVGVDASDSGSLVFQEVASVPLNENQLAAAAIARQKVCPVSGKSLGSMGDPIAVDVKGQKVFVCCAGCVSAVESDPSKYASGRPQITVTTATQADAAAIAAQKFCPVMDEPLGGMGTPIKVMVGDKPIYLCCKGCIKKVQAEPTKYLALIYPTGDTSSVGAGTEQVREGVFRVTAADAQFIAAQKKCPVMDEPLDAMGGPFKVNAAGKAIYICCPGCAKTIAAEPTKYLAILAEQGVNAPSIE
;
A
#
# COMPACT_ATOMS: atom_id res chain seq x y z
N MET A 1 75.51 -20.55 7.65
CA MET A 1 76.63 -21.53 7.61
C MET A 1 76.00 -22.88 7.32
N ASN A 2 76.35 -23.46 6.15
CA ASN A 2 76.37 -24.87 5.73
C ASN A 2 75.52 -25.92 6.49
N GLN A 3 75.04 -27.02 5.92
CA GLN A 3 74.94 -27.64 4.59
C GLN A 3 74.22 -28.98 4.87
N ASN A 4 73.49 -29.49 3.89
CA ASN A 4 73.29 -30.92 3.55
C ASN A 4 73.71 -32.00 4.56
N LEU A 5 72.82 -32.98 4.83
CA LEU A 5 73.11 -34.37 4.45
C LEU A 5 71.86 -35.26 4.44
N ARG A 6 71.69 -35.97 3.32
CA ARG A 6 70.82 -37.13 3.14
C ARG A 6 71.52 -38.37 3.72
N MET A 7 70.77 -39.30 4.31
CA MET A 7 71.09 -40.72 4.16
C MET A 7 69.86 -41.61 4.39
N ALA A 8 69.69 -42.55 3.48
CA ALA A 8 68.63 -43.56 3.42
C ALA A 8 69.01 -44.80 4.25
N LEU A 9 68.01 -45.50 4.80
CA LEU A 9 68.08 -46.95 5.02
C LEU A 9 66.67 -47.55 5.17
N VAL A 10 66.11 -48.19 4.13
CA VAL A 10 65.94 -49.65 3.87
C VAL A 10 64.96 -50.40 4.81
N ILE A 11 64.13 -51.25 4.16
CA ILE A 11 63.38 -52.44 4.65
C ILE A 11 62.09 -52.11 5.42
N GLY A 12 60.90 -52.63 5.11
CA GLY A 12 60.46 -53.70 4.23
C GLY A 12 59.13 -54.24 4.78
N ILE A 13 58.06 -54.01 4.03
CA ILE A 13 56.90 -54.88 3.77
C ILE A 13 56.31 -55.71 4.94
N ALA A 14 55.15 -55.26 5.43
CA ALA A 14 53.98 -56.07 5.80
C ALA A 14 52.80 -55.08 5.94
N GLY A 15 51.95 -54.87 4.94
CA GLY A 15 50.83 -55.76 4.65
C GLY A 15 49.57 -55.21 5.31
N LEU A 16 48.73 -54.48 4.58
CA LEU A 16 47.27 -54.49 4.72
C LEU A 16 46.65 -53.75 3.52
N LEU A 17 46.03 -54.54 2.63
CA LEU A 17 45.27 -54.10 1.48
C LEU A 17 43.86 -53.75 1.97
N SER A 18 43.51 -52.47 2.05
CA SER A 18 42.13 -52.03 2.33
C SER A 18 41.54 -51.33 1.12
N ILE A 19 40.45 -51.94 0.67
CA ILE A 19 39.74 -51.74 -0.58
C ILE A 19 38.96 -50.41 -0.49
N VAL A 20 39.23 -49.47 -1.40
CA VAL A 20 38.44 -48.25 -1.55
C VAL A 20 37.18 -48.59 -2.35
N HIS A 21 36.04 -48.68 -1.68
CA HIS A 21 34.74 -48.72 -2.35
C HIS A 21 34.18 -47.31 -2.54
N PRO A 22 33.58 -46.98 -3.70
CA PRO A 22 32.98 -45.69 -3.94
C PRO A 22 31.62 -45.60 -3.23
N ILE A 23 31.43 -44.61 -2.36
CA ILE A 23 30.13 -44.34 -1.74
C ILE A 23 29.25 -43.59 -2.74
N ALA A 24 28.24 -44.30 -3.21
CA ALA A 24 27.16 -43.80 -4.05
C ALA A 24 26.33 -42.72 -3.34
N ALA A 25 25.94 -41.71 -4.12
CA ALA A 25 25.01 -40.67 -3.72
C ALA A 25 23.65 -41.26 -3.33
N GLN A 26 23.29 -41.14 -2.04
CA GLN A 26 21.95 -41.45 -1.54
C GLN A 26 21.10 -40.18 -1.52
N LYS A 27 20.04 -40.25 -2.34
CA LYS A 27 18.93 -39.32 -2.42
C LYS A 27 18.15 -39.40 -1.11
N THR A 28 18.36 -38.48 -0.17
CA THR A 28 17.58 -38.43 1.07
C THR A 28 16.24 -37.74 0.82
N SER A 29 15.22 -38.57 0.95
CA SER A 29 13.80 -38.26 0.97
C SER A 29 13.44 -37.23 2.05
N GLY A 30 12.52 -36.32 1.69
CA GLY A 30 11.55 -35.66 2.57
C GLY A 30 12.03 -35.17 3.94
N VAL A 31 12.51 -33.92 4.00
CA VAL A 31 12.43 -33.13 5.24
C VAL A 31 10.95 -32.85 5.49
N LYS A 32 10.35 -33.68 6.34
CA LYS A 32 9.03 -33.46 6.91
C LYS A 32 9.09 -32.12 7.66
N ALA A 33 8.45 -31.10 7.10
CA ALA A 33 8.28 -29.81 7.76
C ALA A 33 7.73 -30.07 9.16
N ILE A 34 8.52 -29.73 10.16
CA ILE A 34 8.05 -29.65 11.54
C ILE A 34 7.14 -28.43 11.51
N ALA A 35 5.84 -28.68 11.36
CA ALA A 35 4.83 -27.65 11.48
C ALA A 35 5.06 -26.94 12.81
N GLN A 36 5.41 -25.65 12.72
CA GLN A 36 5.29 -24.75 13.85
C GLN A 36 3.85 -24.90 14.35
N PRO A 37 3.60 -25.07 15.66
CA PRO A 37 2.24 -25.10 16.17
C PRO A 37 1.58 -23.81 15.71
N ASP A 38 0.50 -23.97 14.93
CA ASP A 38 -0.35 -22.88 14.48
C ASP A 38 -0.55 -21.93 15.66
N VAL A 39 0.00 -20.73 15.56
CA VAL A 39 -0.41 -19.62 16.41
C VAL A 39 -1.84 -19.36 15.97
N ASP A 40 -2.76 -19.98 16.69
CA ASP A 40 -4.20 -19.83 16.58
C ASP A 40 -4.50 -18.33 16.61
N VAL A 41 -4.62 -17.72 15.42
CA VAL A 41 -5.17 -16.38 15.23
C VAL A 41 -6.66 -16.53 15.54
N ARG A 42 -6.98 -16.66 16.83
CA ARG A 42 -8.34 -16.58 17.32
C ARG A 42 -8.84 -15.22 16.89
N THR A 43 -9.78 -15.21 15.95
CA THR A 43 -10.55 -14.01 15.62
C THR A 43 -11.15 -13.47 16.92
N VAL A 44 -10.59 -12.37 17.42
CA VAL A 44 -11.04 -11.72 18.64
C VAL A 44 -12.46 -11.23 18.40
N LYS A 45 -13.44 -11.91 19.01
CA LYS A 45 -14.85 -11.52 18.89
C LYS A 45 -15.03 -10.18 19.60
N LYS A 46 -15.72 -9.24 18.95
CA LYS A 46 -16.05 -7.95 19.56
C LYS A 46 -17.38 -8.00 20.28
N GLY A 47 -17.43 -7.40 21.45
CA GLY A 47 -18.67 -7.25 22.22
C GLY A 47 -19.43 -5.98 21.85
N PRO A 48 -20.62 -5.77 22.45
CA PRO A 48 -21.49 -4.62 22.18
C PRO A 48 -20.83 -3.25 22.43
N HIS A 49 -19.82 -3.19 23.30
CA HIS A 49 -19.10 -1.96 23.65
C HIS A 49 -17.80 -1.79 22.86
N GLY A 50 -17.53 -2.66 21.87
CA GLY A 50 -16.31 -2.64 21.05
C GLY A 50 -15.08 -3.28 21.71
N GLY A 51 -15.25 -3.83 22.91
CA GLY A 51 -14.25 -4.56 23.68
C GLY A 51 -14.04 -5.97 23.14
N THR A 52 -13.03 -6.65 23.68
CA THR A 52 -12.77 -8.06 23.39
C THR A 52 -13.72 -8.92 24.19
N LEU A 53 -14.56 -9.68 23.49
CA LEU A 53 -15.54 -10.60 24.05
C LEU A 53 -14.98 -12.03 24.09
N ARG A 54 -15.11 -12.68 25.24
CA ARG A 54 -14.66 -14.06 25.45
C ARG A 54 -15.64 -14.83 26.31
N GLN A 55 -15.63 -16.15 26.17
CA GLN A 55 -16.31 -17.04 27.10
C GLN A 55 -15.45 -17.22 28.36
N VAL A 56 -16.06 -17.11 29.55
CA VAL A 56 -15.47 -17.44 30.85
C VAL A 56 -16.52 -18.26 31.60
N ASP A 57 -16.23 -19.53 31.83
CA ASP A 57 -17.18 -20.50 32.37
C ASP A 57 -18.51 -20.52 31.58
N SER A 58 -19.64 -20.38 32.27
CA SER A 58 -20.98 -20.31 31.66
C SER A 58 -21.33 -18.93 31.11
N LEU A 59 -20.50 -17.91 31.30
CA LEU A 59 -20.77 -16.51 30.96
C LEU A 59 -19.86 -16.02 29.83
N GLN A 60 -20.16 -14.83 29.31
CA GLN A 60 -19.30 -14.08 28.41
C GLN A 60 -18.83 -12.80 29.11
N VAL A 61 -17.56 -12.46 28.94
CA VAL A 61 -16.99 -11.23 29.46
C VAL A 61 -16.44 -10.42 28.31
N GLU A 62 -16.83 -9.15 28.23
CA GLU A 62 -16.25 -8.16 27.34
C GLU A 62 -15.28 -7.28 28.14
N MET A 63 -14.03 -7.20 27.71
CA MET A 63 -13.05 -6.27 28.27
C MET A 63 -12.76 -5.14 27.27
N LEU A 64 -12.90 -3.90 27.72
CA LEU A 64 -12.56 -2.70 26.95
C LEU A 64 -11.40 -1.99 27.65
N VAL A 65 -10.28 -1.85 26.94
CA VAL A 65 -9.11 -1.09 27.40
C VAL A 65 -9.02 0.19 26.59
N THR A 66 -9.04 1.32 27.26
CA THR A 66 -8.94 2.66 26.65
C THR A 66 -7.79 3.44 27.30
N GLN A 67 -7.52 4.65 26.83
CA GLN A 67 -6.57 5.53 27.53
C GLN A 67 -7.11 6.06 28.87
N ALA A 68 -8.42 6.00 29.10
CA ALA A 68 -9.07 6.48 30.32
C ALA A 68 -9.25 5.40 31.40
N GLY A 69 -9.07 4.12 31.03
CA GLY A 69 -9.24 3.04 31.98
C GLY A 69 -9.52 1.67 31.36
N ILE A 70 -9.90 0.75 32.25
CA ILE A 70 -10.28 -0.62 31.93
C ILE A 70 -11.75 -0.80 32.32
N GLU A 71 -12.54 -1.35 31.41
CA GLU A 71 -13.93 -1.71 31.66
C GLU A 71 -14.17 -3.19 31.39
N CYS A 72 -15.09 -3.78 32.15
CA CYS A 72 -15.49 -5.17 31.99
C CYS A 72 -17.02 -5.27 32.05
N TYR A 73 -17.62 -5.90 31.05
CA TYR A 73 -19.07 -6.16 31.00
C TYR A 73 -19.31 -7.67 30.98
N VAL A 74 -20.34 -8.12 31.69
CA VAL A 74 -20.66 -9.54 31.81
C VAL A 74 -21.99 -9.81 31.13
N PHE A 75 -22.05 -10.90 30.36
CA PHE A 75 -23.22 -11.35 29.64
C PHE A 75 -23.46 -12.84 29.89
N ASP A 76 -24.71 -13.27 29.76
CA ASP A 76 -25.04 -14.70 29.74
C ASP A 76 -24.71 -15.34 28.38
N ARG A 77 -25.03 -16.64 28.21
CA ARG A 77 -24.80 -17.36 26.95
C ARG A 77 -25.62 -16.83 25.77
N SER A 78 -26.75 -16.19 26.04
CA SER A 78 -27.62 -15.59 25.03
C SER A 78 -27.16 -14.20 24.59
N GLY A 79 -26.19 -13.61 25.32
CA GLY A 79 -25.68 -12.27 25.09
C GLY A 79 -26.44 -11.18 25.85
N MET A 80 -27.31 -11.54 26.79
CA MET A 80 -28.00 -10.60 27.66
C MET A 80 -27.06 -10.13 28.77
N ALA A 81 -27.08 -8.83 29.09
CA ALA A 81 -26.24 -8.25 30.14
C ALA A 81 -26.62 -8.80 31.52
N VAL A 82 -25.61 -9.15 32.32
CA VAL A 82 -25.74 -9.60 33.71
C VAL A 82 -25.57 -8.40 34.64
N LEU A 83 -26.49 -8.22 35.59
CA LEU A 83 -26.43 -7.14 36.57
C LEU A 83 -25.28 -7.38 37.58
N VAL A 84 -24.48 -6.34 37.82
CA VAL A 84 -23.29 -6.42 38.70
C VAL A 84 -23.25 -5.33 39.78
N ALA A 85 -24.41 -4.77 40.15
CA ALA A 85 -24.51 -3.57 40.99
C ALA A 85 -23.84 -3.69 42.39
N SER A 86 -23.77 -4.90 42.96
CA SER A 86 -23.10 -5.19 44.25
C SER A 86 -21.70 -5.80 44.08
N GLY A 87 -21.29 -6.06 42.84
CA GLY A 87 -20.04 -6.73 42.53
C GLY A 87 -18.82 -5.86 42.79
N ARG A 88 -17.66 -6.51 42.86
CA ARG A 88 -16.34 -5.85 42.85
C ARG A 88 -15.39 -6.64 41.98
N GLY A 89 -14.30 -6.04 41.55
CA GLY A 89 -13.26 -6.77 40.86
C GLY A 89 -11.88 -6.19 41.05
N THR A 90 -10.90 -6.87 40.50
CA THR A 90 -9.52 -6.41 40.46
C THR A 90 -8.91 -6.75 39.10
N ALA A 91 -8.14 -5.83 38.55
CA ALA A 91 -7.33 -6.03 37.34
C ALA A 91 -5.85 -5.92 37.72
N SER A 92 -5.12 -7.03 37.61
CA SER A 92 -3.67 -7.09 37.74
C SER A 92 -3.03 -6.95 36.36
N VAL A 93 -2.51 -5.75 36.09
CA VAL A 93 -1.94 -5.35 34.80
C VAL A 93 -0.43 -5.49 34.82
N ARG A 94 0.11 -6.10 33.77
CA ARG A 94 1.54 -6.24 33.50
C ARG A 94 1.84 -5.77 32.09
N LEU A 95 2.86 -4.93 31.94
CA LEU A 95 3.34 -4.53 30.62
C LEU A 95 4.22 -5.64 30.04
N GLU A 96 4.09 -5.88 28.73
CA GLU A 96 4.97 -6.80 28.02
C GLU A 96 6.46 -6.45 28.27
N GLY A 97 7.27 -7.46 28.58
CA GLY A 97 8.69 -7.30 28.90
C GLY A 97 9.00 -6.71 30.28
N ASN A 98 8.01 -6.33 31.10
CA ASN A 98 8.21 -5.80 32.44
C ASN A 98 7.77 -6.82 33.51
N ALA A 99 8.55 -7.01 34.58
CA ALA A 99 8.19 -7.91 35.68
C ALA A 99 7.18 -7.28 36.67
N LYS A 100 7.08 -5.95 36.70
CA LYS A 100 6.22 -5.22 37.64
C LYS A 100 4.75 -5.38 37.28
N ARG A 101 3.93 -5.67 38.30
CA ARG A 101 2.47 -5.74 38.22
C ARG A 101 1.85 -4.54 38.91
N TYR A 102 0.79 -4.02 38.32
CA TYR A 102 -0.03 -2.94 38.85
C TYR A 102 -1.43 -3.47 39.08
N ARG A 103 -1.99 -3.26 40.27
CA ARG A 103 -3.34 -3.70 40.61
C ARG A 103 -4.26 -2.50 40.60
N TYR A 104 -5.41 -2.65 39.95
CA TYR A 104 -6.49 -1.68 39.93
C TYR A 104 -7.76 -2.34 40.43
N ASP A 105 -8.48 -1.65 41.30
CA ASP A 105 -9.79 -2.11 41.74
C ASP A 105 -10.85 -1.72 40.69
N LEU A 106 -11.70 -2.67 40.35
CA LEU A 106 -12.78 -2.54 39.39
C LEU A 106 -14.10 -2.38 40.15
N MET A 107 -14.76 -1.24 39.98
CA MET A 107 -16.02 -0.91 40.66
C MET A 107 -17.18 -0.86 39.66
N PRO A 108 -18.43 -1.17 40.09
CA PRO A 108 -19.60 -1.03 39.22
C PRO A 108 -19.71 0.37 38.62
N ASN A 109 -20.10 0.45 37.36
CA ASN A 109 -20.32 1.69 36.61
C ASN A 109 -21.80 1.86 36.24
N GLU A 110 -22.18 3.06 35.82
CA GLU A 110 -23.56 3.39 35.43
C GLU A 110 -24.06 2.64 34.18
N ARG A 111 -23.13 2.05 33.40
CA ARG A 111 -23.42 1.25 32.21
C ARG A 111 -23.61 -0.24 32.51
N GLY A 112 -23.70 -0.62 33.79
CA GLY A 112 -23.93 -2.01 34.20
C GLY A 112 -22.70 -2.93 34.04
N GLY A 113 -21.50 -2.36 33.95
CA GLY A 113 -20.24 -3.09 33.96
C GLY A 113 -19.36 -2.70 35.15
N PHE A 114 -18.13 -3.16 35.16
CA PHE A 114 -17.07 -2.73 36.07
C PHE A 114 -16.12 -1.76 35.38
N THR A 115 -15.57 -0.80 36.12
CA THR A 115 -14.57 0.16 35.62
C THR A 115 -13.44 0.38 36.62
N ALA A 116 -12.24 0.58 36.08
CA ALA A 116 -11.10 1.16 36.75
C ALA A 116 -10.69 2.41 35.96
N ILE A 117 -10.89 3.59 36.54
CA ILE A 117 -10.48 4.86 35.94
C ILE A 117 -8.99 5.04 36.20
N VAL A 118 -8.18 4.95 35.14
CA VAL A 118 -6.74 5.08 35.20
C VAL A 118 -6.23 5.70 33.91
N ASP A 119 -5.36 6.70 34.03
CA ASP A 119 -4.69 7.30 32.88
C ASP A 119 -3.66 6.32 32.28
N LEU A 120 -4.06 5.68 31.19
CA LEU A 120 -3.22 4.77 30.39
C LEU A 120 -2.67 5.46 29.13
N SER A 121 -2.82 6.78 28.98
CA SER A 121 -2.40 7.52 27.77
C SER A 121 -0.91 7.34 27.45
N LYS A 122 -0.06 7.25 28.48
CA LYS A 122 1.39 6.99 28.36
C LYS A 122 1.73 5.58 27.88
N LEU A 123 0.75 4.68 27.87
CA LEU A 123 0.88 3.30 27.43
C LEU A 123 0.23 3.07 26.06
N ALA A 124 -0.26 4.11 25.38
CA ALA A 124 -0.86 4.00 24.06
C ALA A 124 0.07 3.27 23.07
N GLY A 125 -0.48 2.30 22.34
CA GLY A 125 0.25 1.43 21.41
C GLY A 125 0.98 0.26 22.08
N ARG A 126 0.97 0.13 23.41
CA ARG A 126 1.61 -0.99 24.13
C ARG A 126 0.62 -2.10 24.46
N GLN A 127 1.12 -3.33 24.52
CA GLN A 127 0.37 -4.50 24.99
C GLN A 127 0.45 -4.66 26.51
N LEU A 128 -0.69 -5.02 27.09
CA LEU A 128 -0.90 -5.28 28.49
C LEU A 128 -1.39 -6.73 28.67
N GLN A 129 -0.77 -7.45 29.60
CA GLN A 129 -1.32 -8.69 30.15
C GLN A 129 -2.16 -8.32 31.37
N ILE A 130 -3.44 -8.67 31.36
CA ILE A 130 -4.39 -8.27 32.39
C ILE A 130 -5.01 -9.53 32.96
N GLU A 131 -4.74 -9.80 34.24
CA GLU A 131 -5.43 -10.83 35.00
C GLU A 131 -6.56 -10.18 35.80
N THR A 132 -7.80 -10.58 35.54
CA THR A 132 -8.99 -10.00 36.15
C THR A 132 -9.71 -11.00 37.01
N HIS A 133 -10.07 -10.58 38.22
CA HIS A 133 -10.87 -11.34 39.17
C HIS A 133 -12.11 -10.49 39.50
N LEU A 134 -13.31 -10.99 39.20
CA LEU A 134 -14.59 -10.35 39.51
C LEU A 134 -15.31 -11.18 40.57
N VAL A 135 -15.98 -10.54 41.51
CA VAL A 135 -16.77 -11.17 42.59
C VAL A 135 -18.13 -10.50 42.69
N GLY A 136 -19.14 -11.25 43.16
CA GLY A 136 -20.52 -10.76 43.22
C GLY A 136 -21.20 -10.75 41.85
N VAL A 137 -20.89 -11.75 41.02
CA VAL A 137 -21.55 -11.99 39.74
C VAL A 137 -22.55 -13.13 39.93
N ASP A 138 -23.79 -12.77 40.27
CA ASP A 138 -24.82 -13.73 40.72
C ASP A 138 -25.20 -14.79 39.68
N ALA A 139 -24.93 -14.53 38.40
CA ALA A 139 -25.15 -15.47 37.30
C ALA A 139 -24.03 -16.52 37.14
N SER A 140 -22.94 -16.44 37.92
CA SER A 140 -21.86 -17.42 37.90
C SER A 140 -22.05 -18.48 38.98
N ASP A 141 -21.76 -19.75 38.66
CA ASP A 141 -21.96 -20.88 39.59
C ASP A 141 -21.16 -20.76 40.89
N SER A 142 -20.04 -20.01 40.86
CA SER A 142 -19.12 -19.77 41.97
C SER A 142 -19.24 -18.37 42.59
N GLY A 143 -20.09 -17.49 42.04
CA GLY A 143 -20.16 -16.07 42.42
C GLY A 143 -18.92 -15.24 42.04
N SER A 144 -17.95 -15.81 41.32
CA SER A 144 -16.67 -15.21 40.97
C SER A 144 -16.21 -15.61 39.56
N LEU A 145 -15.53 -14.71 38.86
CA LEU A 145 -14.96 -14.95 37.53
C LEU A 145 -13.47 -14.58 37.52
N VAL A 146 -12.63 -15.48 37.03
CA VAL A 146 -11.19 -15.23 36.85
C VAL A 146 -10.79 -15.48 35.41
N PHE A 147 -10.11 -14.50 34.80
CA PHE A 147 -9.65 -14.62 33.42
C PHE A 147 -8.41 -13.77 33.14
N GLN A 148 -7.67 -14.11 32.09
CA GLN A 148 -6.45 -13.42 31.68
C GLN A 148 -6.52 -12.99 30.22
N GLU A 149 -6.30 -11.71 29.94
CA GLU A 149 -6.42 -11.10 28.62
C GLU A 149 -5.12 -10.43 28.20
N VAL A 150 -4.85 -10.41 26.88
CA VAL A 150 -3.81 -9.56 26.30
C VAL A 150 -4.50 -8.45 25.50
N ALA A 151 -4.39 -7.22 25.96
CA ALA A 151 -5.04 -6.06 25.37
C ALA A 151 -4.04 -4.97 25.02
N SER A 152 -4.24 -4.31 23.88
CA SER A 152 -3.46 -3.13 23.49
C SER A 152 -4.17 -1.86 23.92
N VAL A 153 -3.45 -0.90 24.49
CA VAL A 153 -4.01 0.43 24.73
C VAL A 153 -4.12 1.16 23.38
N PRO A 154 -5.32 1.58 22.94
CA PRO A 154 -5.48 2.21 21.64
C PRO A 154 -4.81 3.60 21.59
N LEU A 155 -4.35 3.99 20.40
CA LEU A 155 -3.96 5.38 20.12
C LEU A 155 -5.22 6.25 20.03
N ASN A 156 -5.15 7.47 20.52
CA ASN A 156 -6.22 8.46 20.35
C ASN A 156 -6.14 9.12 18.95
N GLU A 157 -7.15 9.89 18.58
CA GLU A 157 -7.23 10.52 17.25
C GLU A 157 -6.00 11.39 16.94
N ASN A 158 -5.53 12.17 17.90
CA ASN A 158 -4.36 13.04 17.73
C ASN A 158 -3.07 12.22 17.50
N GLN A 159 -2.89 11.12 18.24
CA GLN A 159 -1.75 10.23 18.07
C GLN A 159 -1.81 9.46 16.74
N LEU A 160 -3.01 9.03 16.32
CA LEU A 160 -3.22 8.41 15.01
C LEU A 160 -2.91 9.39 13.87
N ALA A 161 -3.37 10.65 13.99
CA ALA A 161 -3.07 11.70 13.05
C ALA A 161 -1.56 11.99 12.99
N ALA A 162 -0.90 12.15 14.14
CA ALA A 162 0.54 12.37 14.20
C ALA A 162 1.33 11.21 13.57
N ALA A 163 0.93 9.96 13.84
CA ALA A 163 1.55 8.79 13.22
C ALA A 163 1.34 8.77 11.69
N ALA A 164 0.15 9.12 11.21
CA ALA A 164 -0.15 9.20 9.79
C ALA A 164 0.64 10.32 9.10
N ILE A 165 0.72 11.50 9.71
CA ILE A 165 1.55 12.63 9.25
C ILE A 165 3.02 12.21 9.17
N ALA A 166 3.54 11.55 10.19
CA ALA A 166 4.93 11.09 10.25
C ALA A 166 5.26 10.03 9.18
N ARG A 167 4.28 9.20 8.79
CA ARG A 167 4.41 8.26 7.67
C ARG A 167 4.38 8.98 6.33
N GLN A 168 3.47 9.93 6.16
CA GLN A 168 3.30 10.67 4.91
C GLN A 168 4.47 11.61 4.61
N LYS A 169 4.98 12.30 5.64
CA LYS A 169 6.13 13.24 5.66
C LYS A 169 6.00 14.48 4.77
N VAL A 170 5.36 14.37 3.60
CA VAL A 170 5.35 15.38 2.54
C VAL A 170 3.90 15.65 2.13
N CYS A 171 3.57 16.92 1.91
CA CYS A 171 2.30 17.35 1.33
C CYS A 171 2.20 16.87 -0.12
N PRO A 172 1.15 16.13 -0.51
CA PRO A 172 1.03 15.56 -1.84
C PRO A 172 0.86 16.64 -2.91
N VAL A 173 0.24 17.76 -2.56
CA VAL A 173 0.05 18.91 -3.44
C VAL A 173 1.35 19.71 -3.59
N SER A 174 1.85 20.30 -2.51
CA SER A 174 2.97 21.26 -2.59
C SER A 174 4.36 20.62 -2.65
N GLY A 175 4.49 19.34 -2.25
CA GLY A 175 5.79 18.67 -2.16
C GLY A 175 6.67 19.12 -0.98
N LYS A 176 6.17 20.00 -0.11
CA LYS A 176 6.86 20.45 1.10
C LYS A 176 6.64 19.49 2.26
N SER A 177 7.56 19.45 3.22
CA SER A 177 7.42 18.65 4.44
C SER A 177 6.19 19.07 5.24
N LEU A 178 5.41 18.11 5.71
CA LEU A 178 4.31 18.36 6.64
C LEU A 178 4.87 18.93 7.96
N GLY A 179 4.22 19.95 8.50
CA GLY A 179 4.69 20.71 9.67
C GLY A 179 5.51 21.96 9.32
N SER A 180 6.00 22.11 8.08
CA SER A 180 6.79 23.29 7.70
C SER A 180 5.95 24.56 7.50
N MET A 181 4.62 24.44 7.50
CA MET A 181 3.65 25.52 7.26
C MET A 181 2.61 25.58 8.38
N GLY A 182 2.94 25.06 9.56
CA GLY A 182 2.00 24.86 10.67
C GLY A 182 1.42 23.44 10.71
N ASP A 183 0.37 23.27 11.51
CA ASP A 183 -0.26 21.96 11.73
C ASP A 183 -0.87 21.43 10.43
N PRO A 184 -0.53 20.19 10.01
CA PRO A 184 -1.11 19.58 8.82
C PRO A 184 -2.63 19.43 8.94
N ILE A 185 -3.32 19.75 7.84
CA ILE A 185 -4.77 19.65 7.74
C ILE A 185 -5.13 18.29 7.14
N ALA A 186 -6.03 17.55 7.77
CA ALA A 186 -6.55 16.30 7.23
C ALA A 186 -7.67 16.57 6.23
N VAL A 187 -7.57 15.97 5.04
CA VAL A 187 -8.61 15.98 4.00
C VAL A 187 -9.05 14.53 3.78
N ASP A 188 -10.35 14.28 3.80
CA ASP A 188 -10.89 12.94 3.52
C ASP A 188 -10.99 12.73 2.00
N VAL A 189 -10.38 11.64 1.52
CA VAL A 189 -10.43 11.21 0.13
C VAL A 189 -10.94 9.78 0.11
N LYS A 190 -12.23 9.59 -0.17
CA LYS A 190 -12.89 8.28 -0.26
C LYS A 190 -12.70 7.41 1.01
N GLY A 191 -12.75 8.02 2.19
CA GLY A 191 -12.56 7.34 3.48
C GLY A 191 -11.10 7.17 3.90
N GLN A 192 -10.14 7.69 3.12
CA GLN A 192 -8.73 7.75 3.49
C GLN A 192 -8.31 9.19 3.81
N LYS A 193 -7.71 9.41 4.98
CA LYS A 193 -7.20 10.73 5.35
C LYS A 193 -5.87 11.02 4.64
N VAL A 194 -5.84 12.13 3.91
CA VAL A 194 -4.64 12.70 3.27
C VAL A 194 -4.31 14.00 3.98
N PHE A 195 -3.05 14.18 4.42
CA PHE A 195 -2.64 15.38 5.14
C PHE A 195 -2.02 16.41 4.19
N VAL A 196 -2.42 17.67 4.30
CA VAL A 196 -1.89 18.77 3.50
C VAL A 196 -1.34 19.89 4.36
N CYS A 197 -0.42 20.68 3.80
CA CYS A 197 0.30 21.69 4.58
C CYS A 197 -0.43 23.02 4.76
N CYS A 198 -1.49 23.32 4.00
CA CYS A 198 -2.22 24.59 4.08
C CYS A 198 -3.59 24.52 3.40
N ALA A 199 -4.44 25.51 3.66
CA ALA A 199 -5.79 25.61 3.08
C ALA A 199 -5.80 25.58 1.54
N GLY A 200 -4.84 26.24 0.88
CA GLY A 200 -4.74 26.18 -0.59
C GLY A 200 -4.48 24.76 -1.12
N CYS A 201 -3.80 23.91 -0.36
CA CYS A 201 -3.63 22.50 -0.71
C CYS A 201 -4.91 21.68 -0.45
N VAL A 202 -5.77 22.09 0.49
CA VAL A 202 -7.07 21.45 0.70
C VAL A 202 -7.92 21.57 -0.56
N SER A 203 -8.09 22.79 -1.07
CA SER A 203 -8.88 23.04 -2.28
C SER A 203 -8.37 22.27 -3.51
N ALA A 204 -7.03 22.11 -3.62
CA ALA A 204 -6.43 21.31 -4.69
C ALA A 204 -6.77 19.81 -4.58
N VAL A 205 -6.79 19.25 -3.36
CA VAL A 205 -7.20 17.85 -3.13
C VAL A 205 -8.69 17.67 -3.41
N GLU A 206 -9.54 18.59 -2.95
CA GLU A 206 -10.98 18.53 -3.20
C GLU A 206 -11.33 18.62 -4.70
N SER A 207 -10.56 19.40 -5.47
CA SER A 207 -10.75 19.56 -6.91
C SER A 207 -10.36 18.32 -7.72
N ASP A 208 -9.40 17.53 -7.23
CA ASP A 208 -8.97 16.28 -7.90
C ASP A 208 -8.54 15.22 -6.85
N PRO A 209 -9.52 14.60 -6.15
CA PRO A 209 -9.21 13.71 -5.03
C PRO A 209 -8.46 12.46 -5.49
N SER A 210 -8.83 11.92 -6.65
CA SER A 210 -8.22 10.70 -7.21
C SER A 210 -6.73 10.89 -7.49
N LYS A 211 -6.30 12.08 -7.91
CA LYS A 211 -4.88 12.40 -8.15
C LYS A 211 -4.02 12.35 -6.88
N TYR A 212 -4.58 12.71 -5.72
CA TYR A 212 -3.83 12.80 -4.47
C TYR A 212 -4.11 11.66 -3.47
N ALA A 213 -5.09 10.80 -3.75
CA ALA A 213 -5.47 9.67 -2.90
C ALA A 213 -4.29 8.74 -2.58
N SER A 214 -3.42 8.48 -3.57
CA SER A 214 -2.26 7.60 -3.42
C SER A 214 -1.04 8.29 -2.78
N GLY A 215 -1.18 9.55 -2.37
CA GLY A 215 -0.08 10.37 -1.89
C GLY A 215 0.93 10.72 -2.98
N ARG A 216 2.11 11.17 -2.56
CA ARG A 216 3.22 11.50 -3.46
C ARG A 216 4.14 10.29 -3.60
N PRO A 217 4.55 9.89 -4.81
CA PRO A 217 5.51 8.79 -4.98
C PRO A 217 6.82 9.11 -4.25
N GLN A 218 7.47 8.09 -3.68
CA GLN A 218 8.79 8.28 -3.07
C GLN A 218 9.80 8.67 -4.14
N ILE A 219 10.65 9.64 -3.79
CA ILE A 219 11.67 10.16 -4.69
C ILE A 219 13.04 9.89 -4.08
N THR A 220 13.85 9.08 -4.76
CA THR A 220 15.22 8.78 -4.35
C THR A 220 16.18 9.28 -5.41
N VAL A 221 17.22 9.99 -4.99
CA VAL A 221 18.21 10.58 -5.89
C VAL A 221 19.54 9.88 -5.69
N THR A 222 20.11 9.39 -6.78
CA THR A 222 21.42 8.73 -6.83
C THR A 222 22.18 9.18 -8.07
N THR A 223 23.48 8.93 -8.09
CA THR A 223 24.28 9.13 -9.30
C THR A 223 24.07 7.94 -10.22
N ALA A 224 23.91 8.17 -11.54
CA ALA A 224 23.75 7.07 -12.47
C ALA A 224 25.03 6.21 -12.54
N THR A 225 24.85 4.91 -12.79
CA THR A 225 25.92 3.91 -12.86
C THR A 225 26.04 3.33 -14.26
N GLN A 226 27.07 2.51 -14.51
CA GLN A 226 27.23 1.80 -15.78
C GLN A 226 26.00 0.97 -16.16
N ALA A 227 25.29 0.41 -15.16
CA ALA A 227 24.07 -0.38 -15.38
C ALA A 227 22.91 0.45 -15.96
N ASP A 228 22.95 1.76 -15.81
CA ASP A 228 21.91 2.68 -16.30
C ASP A 228 22.14 3.13 -17.75
N ALA A 229 23.26 2.77 -18.38
CA ALA A 229 23.67 3.29 -19.68
C ALA A 229 22.62 3.09 -20.78
N ALA A 230 21.99 1.91 -20.84
CA ALA A 230 20.94 1.63 -21.82
C ALA A 230 19.69 2.50 -21.61
N ALA A 231 19.28 2.71 -20.35
CA ALA A 231 18.12 3.51 -20.01
C ALA A 231 18.36 5.02 -20.25
N ILE A 232 19.59 5.50 -19.97
CA ILE A 232 20.01 6.87 -20.30
C ILE A 232 19.98 7.08 -21.81
N ALA A 233 20.53 6.14 -22.59
CA ALA A 233 20.53 6.20 -24.04
C ALA A 233 19.11 6.13 -24.64
N ALA A 234 18.20 5.38 -24.00
CA ALA A 234 16.79 5.35 -24.39
C ALA A 234 16.09 6.69 -24.12
N GLN A 235 16.35 7.32 -22.97
CA GLN A 235 15.75 8.60 -22.61
C GLN A 235 16.26 9.77 -23.48
N LYS A 236 17.55 9.75 -23.84
CA LYS A 236 18.27 10.74 -24.68
C LYS A 236 18.37 12.16 -24.10
N PHE A 237 17.26 12.75 -23.67
CA PHE A 237 17.15 14.13 -23.22
C PHE A 237 16.70 14.22 -21.76
N CYS A 238 17.13 15.29 -21.09
CA CYS A 238 16.67 15.66 -19.76
C CYS A 238 15.25 16.23 -19.83
N PRO A 239 14.23 15.66 -19.18
CA PRO A 239 12.83 16.12 -19.30
C PRO A 239 12.56 17.49 -18.65
N VAL A 240 13.58 18.08 -18.04
CA VAL A 240 13.47 19.35 -17.32
C VAL A 240 14.03 20.52 -18.13
N MET A 241 15.05 20.28 -18.94
CA MET A 241 15.79 21.30 -19.70
C MET A 241 15.89 20.97 -21.20
N ASP A 242 15.41 19.79 -21.62
CA ASP A 242 15.49 19.26 -22.98
C ASP A 242 16.92 19.15 -23.55
N GLU A 243 17.92 19.11 -22.67
CA GLU A 243 19.34 18.95 -23.04
C GLU A 243 19.75 17.48 -23.13
N PRO A 244 20.71 17.13 -24.00
CA PRO A 244 21.20 15.76 -24.15
C PRO A 244 21.88 15.25 -22.87
N LEU A 245 21.50 14.05 -22.44
CA LEU A 245 22.08 13.39 -21.28
C LEU A 245 23.54 12.98 -21.56
N GLY A 246 24.45 13.30 -20.63
CA GLY A 246 25.88 13.02 -20.73
C GLY A 246 26.73 14.22 -21.19
N GLY A 247 26.12 15.29 -21.72
CA GLY A 247 26.84 16.51 -22.12
C GLY A 247 27.36 17.35 -20.94
N MET A 248 26.75 17.20 -19.75
CA MET A 248 27.12 17.91 -18.52
C MET A 248 27.71 16.99 -17.44
N GLY A 249 28.32 15.88 -17.85
CA GLY A 249 28.87 14.86 -16.96
C GLY A 249 27.91 13.70 -16.70
N THR A 250 28.19 12.89 -15.67
CA THR A 250 27.39 11.71 -15.33
C THR A 250 25.96 12.11 -14.95
N PRO A 251 24.93 11.60 -15.65
CA PRO A 251 23.54 11.90 -15.33
C PRO A 251 23.16 11.56 -13.89
N ILE A 252 22.19 12.31 -13.35
CA ILE A 252 21.60 12.04 -12.05
C ILE A 252 20.39 11.12 -12.24
N LYS A 253 20.36 10.00 -11.52
CA LYS A 253 19.23 9.06 -11.49
C LYS A 253 18.26 9.46 -10.38
N VAL A 254 17.04 9.81 -10.77
CA VAL A 254 15.94 10.12 -9.85
C VAL A 254 14.88 9.03 -9.98
N MET A 255 14.74 8.20 -8.96
CA MET A 255 13.66 7.22 -8.86
C MET A 255 12.39 7.94 -8.45
N VAL A 256 11.30 7.77 -9.20
CA VAL A 256 9.95 8.21 -8.82
C VAL A 256 9.09 6.95 -8.72
N GLY A 257 8.89 6.47 -7.48
CA GLY A 257 8.48 5.08 -7.27
C GLY A 257 9.56 4.13 -7.83
N ASP A 258 9.15 3.18 -8.67
CA ASP A 258 10.06 2.21 -9.30
C ASP A 258 10.57 2.63 -10.68
N LYS A 259 10.19 3.83 -11.15
CA LYS A 259 10.54 4.32 -12.49
C LYS A 259 11.72 5.30 -12.42
N PRO A 260 12.85 5.02 -13.10
CA PRO A 260 13.98 5.94 -13.13
C PRO A 260 13.75 7.09 -14.12
N ILE A 261 14.09 8.31 -13.70
CA ILE A 261 14.19 9.50 -14.54
C ILE A 261 15.65 9.97 -14.48
N TYR A 262 16.27 10.21 -15.63
CA TYR A 262 17.65 10.69 -15.71
C TYR A 262 17.69 12.19 -15.99
N LEU A 263 18.52 12.92 -15.25
CA LEU A 263 18.65 14.37 -15.35
C LEU A 263 20.08 14.76 -15.75
N CYS A 264 20.22 15.85 -16.50
CA CYS A 264 21.52 16.36 -16.92
C CYS A 264 22.36 16.89 -15.74
N CYS A 265 21.73 17.42 -14.69
CA CYS A 265 22.43 18.01 -13.56
C CYS A 265 21.60 17.98 -12.26
N LYS A 266 22.27 18.24 -11.13
CA LYS A 266 21.63 18.33 -9.80
C LYS A 266 20.58 19.46 -9.70
N GLY A 267 20.71 20.51 -10.51
CA GLY A 267 19.76 21.63 -10.53
C GLY A 267 18.33 21.22 -10.89
N CYS A 268 18.18 20.14 -11.66
CA CYS A 268 16.88 19.64 -12.11
C CYS A 268 16.13 18.82 -11.05
N ILE A 269 16.80 18.37 -9.99
CA ILE A 269 16.22 17.50 -8.94
C ILE A 269 14.99 18.16 -8.29
N LYS A 270 15.10 19.44 -7.91
CA LYS A 270 14.01 20.15 -7.20
C LYS A 270 12.73 20.24 -8.04
N LYS A 271 12.86 20.38 -9.37
CA LYS A 271 11.71 20.42 -10.28
C LYS A 271 11.01 19.07 -10.35
N VAL A 272 11.77 17.96 -10.50
CA VAL A 272 11.20 16.61 -10.45
C VAL A 272 10.59 16.32 -9.07
N GLN A 273 11.24 16.76 -8.00
CA GLN A 273 10.70 16.63 -6.65
C GLN A 273 9.41 17.40 -6.44
N ALA A 274 9.20 18.53 -7.12
CA ALA A 274 8.03 19.39 -7.04
C ALA A 274 6.85 18.94 -7.94
N GLU A 275 7.12 18.23 -9.05
CA GLU A 275 6.09 17.74 -9.95
C GLU A 275 6.42 16.33 -10.50
N PRO A 276 6.56 15.30 -9.65
CA PRO A 276 7.08 13.99 -10.06
C PRO A 276 6.23 13.34 -11.16
N THR A 277 4.89 13.43 -11.05
CA THR A 277 3.95 12.84 -12.01
C THR A 277 4.09 13.47 -13.40
N LYS A 278 4.32 14.79 -13.48
CA LYS A 278 4.49 15.52 -14.74
C LYS A 278 5.74 15.04 -15.48
N TYR A 279 6.87 15.01 -14.79
CA TYR A 279 8.13 14.58 -15.41
C TYR A 279 8.17 13.08 -15.70
N LEU A 280 7.49 12.27 -14.88
CA LEU A 280 7.33 10.84 -15.15
C LEU A 280 6.48 10.60 -16.40
N ALA A 281 5.43 11.38 -16.65
CA ALA A 281 4.60 11.28 -17.85
C ALA A 281 5.35 11.66 -19.14
N LEU A 282 6.35 12.55 -19.05
CA LEU A 282 7.21 12.91 -20.19
C LEU A 282 8.14 11.76 -20.62
N ILE A 283 8.59 10.93 -19.68
CA ILE A 283 9.51 9.82 -19.94
C ILE A 283 8.77 8.49 -20.16
N TYR A 284 7.70 8.29 -19.40
CA TYR A 284 6.82 7.12 -19.44
C TYR A 284 5.41 7.60 -19.74
N PRO A 285 5.11 8.04 -20.97
CA PRO A 285 3.73 8.23 -21.38
C PRO A 285 3.03 6.88 -21.16
N THR A 286 2.20 6.81 -20.12
CA THR A 286 1.52 5.58 -19.73
C THR A 286 0.57 5.19 -20.85
N GLY A 287 0.86 4.08 -21.52
CA GLY A 287 -0.02 3.46 -22.50
C GLY A 287 -1.29 2.82 -21.91
N ASP A 288 -1.61 3.01 -20.62
CA ASP A 288 -2.61 2.19 -19.92
C ASP A 288 -3.55 2.96 -18.96
N THR A 289 -3.89 4.22 -19.24
CA THR A 289 -5.07 4.87 -18.63
C THR A 289 -5.89 5.68 -19.63
N SER A 290 -5.68 5.46 -20.91
CA SER A 290 -6.50 6.06 -21.95
C SER A 290 -7.69 5.13 -22.18
N SER A 291 -8.68 5.14 -21.30
CA SER A 291 -9.95 4.48 -21.58
C SER A 291 -11.04 5.52 -21.86
N VAL A 292 -11.93 5.17 -22.78
CA VAL A 292 -13.16 5.90 -23.06
C VAL A 292 -14.32 4.92 -23.00
N GLY A 293 -15.48 5.35 -22.53
CA GLY A 293 -16.65 4.47 -22.55
C GLY A 293 -17.02 4.08 -23.98
N ALA A 294 -17.62 2.89 -24.16
CA ALA A 294 -18.08 2.37 -25.45
C ALA A 294 -18.98 3.33 -26.26
N GLY A 295 -19.61 4.29 -25.58
CA GLY A 295 -20.55 5.24 -26.17
C GLY A 295 -21.97 4.70 -26.11
N THR A 296 -22.92 5.55 -25.74
CA THR A 296 -24.32 5.17 -25.53
C THR A 296 -25.23 5.59 -26.69
N GLU A 297 -24.80 6.55 -27.51
CA GLU A 297 -25.56 7.05 -28.65
C GLU A 297 -24.99 6.52 -29.97
N GLN A 298 -25.64 5.49 -30.51
CA GLN A 298 -25.24 4.84 -31.75
C GLN A 298 -25.91 5.53 -32.96
N VAL A 299 -25.10 5.95 -33.94
CA VAL A 299 -25.56 6.65 -35.15
C VAL A 299 -25.73 5.68 -36.32
N ARG A 300 -24.91 4.62 -36.35
CA ARG A 300 -25.00 3.42 -37.20
C ARG A 300 -24.39 2.26 -36.44
N GLU A 301 -24.66 1.02 -36.87
CA GLU A 301 -24.06 -0.17 -36.27
C GLU A 301 -22.52 -0.03 -36.17
N GLY A 302 -21.99 -0.13 -34.94
CA GLY A 302 -20.57 0.04 -34.65
C GLY A 302 -20.03 1.48 -34.67
N VAL A 303 -20.89 2.49 -34.87
CA VAL A 303 -20.52 3.91 -34.94
C VAL A 303 -21.26 4.72 -33.89
N PHE A 304 -20.51 5.34 -32.98
CA PHE A 304 -21.03 6.07 -31.84
C PHE A 304 -20.69 7.55 -31.92
N ARG A 305 -21.54 8.40 -31.34
CA ARG A 305 -21.17 9.80 -31.12
C ARG A 305 -20.03 9.89 -30.11
N VAL A 306 -19.17 10.88 -30.33
CA VAL A 306 -18.14 11.24 -29.35
C VAL A 306 -18.75 12.00 -28.17
N THR A 307 -18.05 11.96 -27.06
CA THR A 307 -18.40 12.65 -25.81
C THR A 307 -17.27 13.59 -25.41
N ALA A 308 -17.48 14.39 -24.36
CA ALA A 308 -16.42 15.26 -23.83
C ALA A 308 -15.15 14.48 -23.41
N ALA A 309 -15.30 13.23 -22.96
CA ALA A 309 -14.16 12.37 -22.59
C ALA A 309 -13.26 12.02 -23.79
N ASP A 310 -13.79 12.10 -25.01
CA ASP A 310 -13.08 11.78 -26.24
C ASP A 310 -12.19 12.95 -26.74
N ALA A 311 -12.41 14.17 -26.25
CA ALA A 311 -11.83 15.40 -26.82
C ALA A 311 -10.29 15.39 -26.90
N GLN A 312 -9.61 14.90 -25.86
CA GLN A 312 -8.15 14.81 -25.83
C GLN A 312 -7.60 13.83 -26.89
N PHE A 313 -8.33 12.74 -27.14
CA PHE A 313 -7.92 11.70 -28.09
C PHE A 313 -8.23 12.12 -29.53
N ILE A 314 -9.33 12.83 -29.76
CA ILE A 314 -9.65 13.47 -31.04
C ILE A 314 -8.57 14.50 -31.40
N ALA A 315 -8.15 15.34 -30.44
CA ALA A 315 -7.10 16.33 -30.63
C ALA A 315 -5.71 15.70 -30.88
N ALA A 316 -5.45 14.54 -30.27
CA ALA A 316 -4.23 13.77 -30.53
C ALA A 316 -4.25 13.13 -31.94
N GLN A 317 -5.39 12.57 -32.35
CA GLN A 317 -5.52 11.86 -33.62
C GLN A 317 -5.57 12.82 -34.83
N LYS A 318 -6.32 13.93 -34.73
CA LYS A 318 -6.51 15.01 -35.73
C LYS A 318 -7.17 14.59 -37.06
N LYS A 319 -6.74 13.47 -37.65
CA LYS A 319 -7.16 12.98 -38.96
C LYS A 319 -7.87 11.63 -38.87
N CYS A 320 -8.74 11.37 -39.84
CA CYS A 320 -9.37 10.08 -40.07
C CYS A 320 -8.35 9.10 -40.66
N PRO A 321 -8.07 7.92 -40.07
CA PRO A 321 -7.06 6.98 -40.58
C PRO A 321 -7.51 6.25 -41.86
N VAL A 322 -8.77 6.39 -42.27
CA VAL A 322 -9.31 5.80 -43.50
C VAL A 322 -9.18 6.75 -44.69
N MET A 323 -9.51 8.04 -44.50
CA MET A 323 -9.56 9.03 -45.57
C MET A 323 -8.41 10.06 -45.53
N ASP A 324 -7.59 10.06 -44.47
CA ASP A 324 -6.55 11.07 -44.18
C ASP A 324 -7.04 12.53 -44.11
N GLU A 325 -8.35 12.73 -43.99
CA GLU A 325 -8.99 14.03 -43.84
C GLU A 325 -9.13 14.44 -42.35
N PRO A 326 -9.22 15.75 -42.05
CA PRO A 326 -9.56 16.23 -40.71
C PRO A 326 -10.84 15.58 -40.16
N LEU A 327 -10.86 15.27 -38.86
CA LEU A 327 -11.97 14.56 -38.22
C LEU A 327 -13.31 15.32 -38.25
N ASP A 328 -13.28 16.64 -38.43
CA ASP A 328 -14.43 17.55 -38.51
C ASP A 328 -14.88 17.87 -39.95
N ALA A 329 -14.15 17.39 -40.97
CA ALA A 329 -14.41 17.78 -42.37
C ALA A 329 -15.74 17.24 -42.94
N MET A 330 -16.19 16.07 -42.48
CA MET A 330 -17.27 15.29 -43.13
C MET A 330 -18.42 14.92 -42.16
N GLY A 331 -18.70 15.81 -41.21
CA GLY A 331 -19.80 15.66 -40.24
C GLY A 331 -19.45 14.86 -38.98
N GLY A 332 -18.19 14.45 -38.83
CA GLY A 332 -17.63 13.86 -37.62
C GLY A 332 -17.20 14.90 -36.58
N PRO A 333 -16.46 14.50 -35.52
CA PRO A 333 -15.90 13.15 -35.29
C PRO A 333 -16.93 12.12 -34.79
N PHE A 334 -16.78 10.88 -35.25
CA PHE A 334 -17.47 9.69 -34.71
C PHE A 334 -16.46 8.72 -34.10
N LYS A 335 -16.91 7.91 -33.14
CA LYS A 335 -16.11 6.87 -32.48
C LYS A 335 -16.48 5.48 -33.00
N VAL A 336 -15.48 4.65 -33.29
CA VAL A 336 -15.62 3.25 -33.71
C VAL A 336 -14.75 2.37 -32.84
N ASN A 337 -15.29 1.21 -32.45
CA ASN A 337 -14.52 0.18 -31.77
C ASN A 337 -13.69 -0.63 -32.77
N ALA A 338 -12.37 -0.63 -32.59
CA ALA A 338 -11.42 -1.47 -33.29
C ALA A 338 -10.66 -2.32 -32.26
N ALA A 339 -11.01 -3.60 -32.15
CA ALA A 339 -10.35 -4.56 -31.24
C ALA A 339 -10.23 -4.07 -29.78
N GLY A 340 -11.32 -3.49 -29.23
CA GLY A 340 -11.36 -2.98 -27.86
C GLY A 340 -10.69 -1.62 -27.68
N LYS A 341 -10.37 -0.92 -28.78
CA LYS A 341 -9.83 0.44 -28.79
C LYS A 341 -10.70 1.39 -29.61
N ALA A 342 -10.69 2.67 -29.27
CA ALA A 342 -11.46 3.70 -29.94
C ALA A 342 -10.64 4.33 -31.07
N ILE A 343 -11.17 4.27 -32.29
CA ILE A 343 -10.69 5.02 -33.45
C ILE A 343 -11.71 6.10 -33.79
N TYR A 344 -11.24 7.33 -34.03
CA TYR A 344 -12.11 8.43 -34.45
C TYR A 344 -12.15 8.55 -35.98
N ILE A 345 -13.32 8.84 -36.55
CA ILE A 345 -13.50 8.96 -38.00
C ILE A 345 -14.30 10.21 -38.39
N CYS A 346 -14.04 10.73 -39.58
CA CYS A 346 -14.70 11.94 -40.10
C CYS A 346 -16.13 11.69 -40.60
N CYS A 347 -16.50 10.45 -40.95
CA CYS A 347 -17.85 10.11 -41.38
C CYS A 347 -18.21 8.65 -41.06
N PRO A 348 -19.49 8.28 -40.89
CA PRO A 348 -19.89 6.91 -40.54
C PRO A 348 -19.56 5.86 -41.63
N GLY A 349 -19.25 6.29 -42.86
CA GLY A 349 -18.88 5.39 -43.95
C GLY A 349 -17.55 4.65 -43.73
N CYS A 350 -16.64 5.22 -42.94
CA CYS A 350 -15.31 4.64 -42.68
C CYS A 350 -15.34 3.44 -41.71
N ALA A 351 -16.44 3.26 -40.98
CA ALA A 351 -16.53 2.28 -39.90
C ALA A 351 -16.42 0.83 -40.37
N LYS A 352 -17.03 0.49 -41.52
CA LYS A 352 -16.99 -0.87 -42.07
C LYS A 352 -15.57 -1.31 -42.39
N THR A 353 -14.75 -0.41 -42.92
CA THR A 353 -13.35 -0.70 -43.26
C THR A 353 -12.53 -0.93 -41.99
N ILE A 354 -12.75 -0.14 -40.95
CA ILE A 354 -12.10 -0.33 -39.64
C ILE A 354 -12.52 -1.65 -38.99
N ALA A 355 -13.81 -2.00 -39.06
CA ALA A 355 -14.32 -3.25 -38.51
C ALA A 355 -13.75 -4.49 -39.24
N ALA A 356 -13.48 -4.38 -40.55
CA ALA A 356 -12.89 -5.47 -41.33
C ALA A 356 -11.40 -5.68 -41.03
N GLU A 357 -10.65 -4.61 -40.76
CA GLU A 357 -9.20 -4.67 -40.54
C GLU A 357 -8.75 -3.85 -39.29
N PRO A 358 -9.25 -4.15 -38.08
CA PRO A 358 -9.06 -3.28 -36.91
C PRO A 358 -7.58 -3.11 -36.54
N THR A 359 -6.79 -4.19 -36.60
CA THR A 359 -5.36 -4.18 -36.29
C THR A 359 -4.55 -3.30 -37.25
N LYS A 360 -4.93 -3.27 -38.53
CA LYS A 360 -4.27 -2.44 -39.56
C LYS A 360 -4.43 -0.95 -39.26
N TYR A 361 -5.64 -0.52 -38.92
CA TYR A 361 -5.89 0.89 -38.62
C TYR A 361 -5.29 1.32 -37.27
N LEU A 362 -5.22 0.42 -36.29
CA LEU A 362 -4.45 0.67 -35.07
C LEU A 362 -2.95 0.81 -35.34
N ALA A 363 -2.39 0.02 -36.26
CA ALA A 363 -0.99 0.15 -36.66
C ALA A 363 -0.71 1.48 -37.37
N ILE A 364 -1.60 1.90 -38.29
CA ILE A 364 -1.51 3.22 -38.97
C ILE A 364 -1.48 4.36 -37.94
N LEU A 365 -2.37 4.30 -36.93
CA LEU A 365 -2.38 5.30 -35.86
C LEU A 365 -1.07 5.28 -35.05
N ALA A 366 -0.56 4.09 -34.71
CA ALA A 366 0.69 3.95 -33.97
C ALA A 366 1.90 4.50 -34.76
N GLU A 367 1.96 4.26 -36.07
CA GLU A 367 2.98 4.84 -36.97
C GLU A 367 2.91 6.37 -37.03
N GLN A 368 1.72 6.94 -36.88
CA GLN A 368 1.47 8.38 -36.79
C GLN A 368 1.74 8.95 -35.38
N GLY A 369 2.20 8.12 -34.44
CA GLY A 369 2.43 8.51 -33.04
C GLY A 369 1.14 8.72 -32.24
N VAL A 370 0.01 8.20 -32.72
CA VAL A 370 -1.29 8.29 -32.08
C VAL A 370 -1.60 6.99 -31.34
N ASN A 371 -1.76 7.07 -30.02
CA ASN A 371 -2.19 5.94 -29.20
C ASN A 371 -3.71 5.93 -29.04
N ALA A 372 -4.37 4.93 -29.61
CA ALA A 372 -5.82 4.75 -29.48
C ALA A 372 -6.21 4.33 -28.05
N PRO A 373 -7.17 5.03 -27.42
CA PRO A 373 -7.65 4.66 -26.08
C PRO A 373 -8.38 3.31 -26.11
N SER A 374 -8.31 2.56 -25.03
CA SER A 374 -9.14 1.37 -24.81
C SER A 374 -10.61 1.75 -24.62
N ILE A 375 -11.52 0.86 -24.99
CA ILE A 375 -12.95 1.01 -24.74
C ILE A 375 -13.32 0.20 -23.50
N GLU A 376 -13.93 0.86 -22.52
CA GLU A 376 -14.54 0.23 -21.33
C GLU A 376 -16.04 -0.03 -21.51
#